data_AF-A0AAE1R1K5-F1
#
_entry.id   AF-A0AAE1R1K5-F1
#
_cell.length_a   1.000
_cell.length_b   1.000
_cell.length_c   1.000
_cell.angle_alpha   90.00
_cell.angle_beta   90.00
_cell.angle_gamma   90.00
#
_symmetry.space_group_name_H-M   'P 1'
#
loop_
_entity.id
_entity.type
_entity.pdbx_description
1 polymer ?
#
loop_
_entity_poly.entity_id
_entity_poly.type
_entity_poly.pdbx_seq_one_letter_code
_entity_poly.pdbx_strand_id
1 'polypeptide(L)'
;MATKRLRHNRNCSENVRNSILNRRAITLFKKAEEFSTLCDVEVAIIIFSPGEIQPIVWQCKGLAKDVLMRYLSFPEDERLKKLVKHETYLLEKVKKQEEQISKIEKINEEKEMELLFNQLVEGRSIYELDAIEIKGLLQLVASKMAKLNERKKQINQPPNPPPNNEHVALSASLMEDLSNDPWFVETMATLGDGSGTEPAPTEGDDTNAKDDGHNKDLD
;
A
#
# COMPACT_ATOMS: atom_id res chain seq x y z
N MET A 1 24.61 -16.90 2.09
CA MET A 1 25.20 -16.34 0.86
C MET A 1 24.15 -15.45 0.20
N ALA A 2 24.42 -14.15 0.06
CA ALA A 2 23.47 -13.21 -0.55
C ALA A 2 23.46 -13.37 -2.08
N THR A 3 22.34 -13.81 -2.66
CA THR A 3 22.19 -13.88 -4.11
C THR A 3 21.91 -12.49 -4.67
N LYS A 4 22.86 -11.94 -5.44
CA LYS A 4 22.67 -10.68 -6.17
C LYS A 4 21.47 -10.81 -7.11
N ARG A 5 20.46 -9.93 -6.94
CA ARG A 5 19.29 -9.86 -7.81
C ARG A 5 19.76 -9.55 -9.23
N LEU A 6 19.61 -10.51 -10.15
CA LEU A 6 19.94 -10.31 -11.56
C LEU A 6 18.96 -9.30 -12.15
N ARG A 7 19.48 -8.14 -12.59
CA ARG A 7 18.70 -7.18 -13.39
C ARG A 7 18.34 -7.85 -14.72
N HIS A 8 17.16 -7.55 -15.27
CA HIS A 8 16.79 -7.93 -16.63
C HIS A 8 17.65 -7.13 -17.63
N ASN A 9 18.92 -7.51 -17.79
CA ASN A 9 19.80 -6.93 -18.79
C ASN A 9 20.14 -8.02 -19.83
N ARG A 10 19.85 -7.73 -21.11
CA ARG A 10 20.14 -8.60 -22.26
C ARG A 10 21.65 -8.73 -22.55
N ASN A 11 22.50 -7.92 -21.94
CA ASN A 11 23.94 -7.87 -22.21
C ASN A 11 24.74 -8.89 -21.37
N CYS A 12 24.42 -10.18 -21.49
CA CYS A 12 25.23 -11.28 -20.96
C CYS A 12 25.71 -12.18 -22.11
N SER A 13 26.90 -12.76 -21.99
CA SER A 13 27.42 -13.72 -22.97
C SER A 13 26.49 -14.93 -23.10
N GLU A 14 26.54 -15.60 -24.26
CA GLU A 14 25.75 -16.79 -24.58
C GLU A 14 25.79 -17.84 -23.46
N ASN A 15 27.00 -18.18 -23.01
CA ASN A 15 27.22 -19.16 -21.95
C ASN A 15 26.56 -18.77 -20.62
N VAL A 16 26.64 -17.49 -20.25
CA VAL A 16 26.02 -16.98 -19.01
C VAL A 16 24.51 -17.02 -19.13
N ARG A 17 23.96 -16.63 -20.27
CA ARG A 17 22.50 -16.67 -20.52
C ARG A 17 21.97 -18.09 -20.50
N ASN A 18 22.65 -19.05 -21.13
CA ASN A 18 22.23 -20.45 -21.18
C ASN A 18 22.34 -21.11 -19.80
N SER A 19 23.37 -20.79 -19.03
CA SER A 19 23.48 -21.21 -17.63
C SER A 19 22.32 -20.67 -16.77
N ILE A 20 21.97 -19.39 -16.92
CA ILE A 20 20.83 -18.78 -16.21
C ILE A 20 19.52 -19.43 -16.66
N LEU A 21 19.31 -19.64 -17.95
CA LEU A 21 18.12 -20.26 -18.49
C LEU A 21 17.94 -21.67 -17.94
N ASN A 22 18.98 -22.51 -17.99
CA ASN A 22 18.94 -23.87 -17.46
C ASN A 22 18.59 -23.87 -15.97
N ARG A 23 19.24 -23.01 -15.17
CA ARG A 23 18.93 -22.89 -13.74
C ARG A 23 17.47 -22.45 -13.51
N ARG A 24 16.98 -21.47 -14.27
CA ARG A 24 15.60 -20.97 -14.16
C ARG A 24 14.57 -22.00 -14.62
N ALA A 25 14.85 -22.75 -15.69
CA ALA A 25 14.00 -23.82 -16.18
C ALA A 25 13.85 -24.92 -15.13
N ILE A 26 14.96 -25.36 -14.51
CA ILE A 26 14.91 -26.34 -13.41
C ILE A 26 14.04 -25.85 -12.26
N THR A 27 14.20 -24.59 -11.84
CA THR A 27 13.37 -24.04 -10.76
C THR A 27 11.90 -23.90 -11.16
N LEU A 28 11.62 -23.55 -12.42
CA LEU A 28 10.27 -23.45 -12.94
C LEU A 28 9.59 -24.83 -12.99
N PHE A 29 10.32 -25.86 -13.38
CA PHE A 29 9.84 -27.25 -13.41
C PHE A 29 9.47 -27.77 -12.03
N LYS A 30 10.28 -27.47 -11.01
CA LYS A 30 9.91 -27.79 -9.61
C LYS A 30 8.64 -27.08 -9.17
N LYS A 31 8.48 -25.80 -9.54
CA LYS A 31 7.26 -25.04 -9.23
C LYS A 31 6.04 -25.56 -9.98
N ALA A 32 6.22 -26.03 -11.21
CA ALA A 32 5.17 -26.66 -11.99
C ALA A 32 4.75 -28.01 -11.39
N GLU A 33 5.70 -28.80 -10.89
CA GLU A 33 5.43 -30.06 -10.19
C GLU A 33 4.64 -29.85 -8.90
N GLU A 34 5.07 -28.89 -8.06
CA GLU A 34 4.33 -28.48 -6.87
C GLU A 34 2.91 -28.00 -7.24
N PHE A 35 2.79 -27.11 -8.24
CA PHE A 35 1.50 -26.57 -8.66
C PHE A 35 0.56 -27.63 -9.24
N SER A 36 1.07 -28.51 -10.10
CA SER A 36 0.32 -29.62 -10.67
C SER A 36 -0.19 -30.57 -9.59
N THR A 37 0.65 -30.89 -8.60
CA THR A 37 0.29 -31.79 -7.49
C THR A 37 -0.71 -31.15 -6.53
N LEU A 38 -0.50 -29.89 -6.14
CA LEU A 38 -1.34 -29.21 -5.15
C LEU A 38 -2.73 -28.87 -5.68
N CYS A 39 -2.82 -28.55 -6.97
CA CYS A 39 -4.08 -28.14 -7.59
C CYS A 39 -4.75 -29.25 -8.41
N ASP A 40 -4.13 -30.41 -8.54
CA ASP A 40 -4.57 -31.52 -9.41
C ASP A 40 -4.86 -31.05 -10.84
N VAL A 41 -3.88 -30.38 -11.44
CA VAL A 41 -3.99 -29.81 -12.79
C VAL A 41 -2.90 -30.33 -13.71
N GLU A 42 -3.26 -30.58 -14.96
CA GLU A 42 -2.30 -30.86 -16.03
C GLU A 42 -1.57 -29.58 -16.45
N VAL A 43 -0.24 -29.63 -16.48
CA VAL A 43 0.61 -28.50 -16.85
C VAL A 43 1.60 -28.93 -17.94
N ALA A 44 1.77 -28.08 -18.95
CA ALA A 44 2.83 -28.25 -19.94
C ALA A 44 3.64 -26.97 -20.05
N ILE A 45 4.96 -27.12 -20.08
CA ILE A 45 5.91 -26.01 -20.24
C ILE A 45 6.83 -26.32 -21.40
N ILE A 46 6.86 -25.40 -22.37
CA ILE A 46 7.67 -25.48 -23.59
C ILE A 46 8.47 -24.19 -23.68
N ILE A 47 9.80 -24.30 -23.66
CA ILE A 47 10.73 -23.17 -23.69
C ILE A 47 11.57 -23.26 -24.96
N PHE A 48 11.52 -22.20 -25.77
CA PHE A 48 12.36 -22.06 -26.95
C PHE A 48 13.55 -21.15 -26.64
N SER A 49 14.75 -21.66 -26.86
CA SER A 49 16.00 -20.91 -26.73
C SER A 49 16.44 -20.40 -28.09
N PRO A 50 16.91 -19.14 -28.22
CA PRO A 50 17.50 -18.67 -29.47
C PRO A 50 18.68 -19.56 -29.89
N GLY A 51 18.71 -19.99 -31.15
CA GLY A 51 19.79 -20.82 -31.70
C GLY A 51 19.66 -22.33 -31.44
N GLU A 52 18.73 -22.77 -30.60
CA GLU A 52 18.46 -24.19 -30.36
C GLU A 52 17.29 -24.68 -31.20
N ILE A 53 17.45 -25.83 -31.86
CA ILE A 53 16.39 -26.44 -32.68
C ILE A 53 15.36 -27.14 -31.79
N GLN A 54 15.79 -27.69 -30.65
CA GLN A 54 14.92 -28.44 -29.75
C GLN A 54 14.49 -27.59 -28.55
N PRO A 55 13.18 -27.52 -28.25
CA PRO A 55 12.70 -26.85 -27.05
C PRO A 55 13.05 -27.64 -25.80
N ILE A 56 13.24 -26.92 -24.70
CA ILE A 56 13.30 -27.51 -23.36
C ILE A 56 11.86 -27.73 -22.91
N VAL A 57 11.52 -28.97 -22.53
CA VAL A 57 10.16 -29.38 -22.20
C VAL A 57 10.13 -29.98 -20.80
N TRP A 58 9.11 -29.65 -20.01
CA TRP A 58 8.89 -30.25 -18.70
C TRP A 58 8.32 -31.68 -18.81
N GLN A 59 8.80 -32.58 -17.96
CA GLN A 59 8.55 -34.04 -17.95
C GLN A 59 9.02 -34.77 -19.23
N CYS A 60 8.21 -34.79 -20.28
CA CYS A 60 8.59 -35.38 -21.56
C CYS A 60 7.79 -34.78 -22.72
N LYS A 61 8.31 -34.95 -23.94
CA LYS A 61 7.70 -34.39 -25.16
C LYS A 61 6.29 -34.96 -25.43
N GLY A 62 6.03 -36.21 -25.06
CA GLY A 62 4.72 -36.85 -25.24
C GLY A 62 3.64 -36.19 -24.41
N LEU A 63 3.83 -36.14 -23.09
CA LEU A 63 2.87 -35.53 -22.16
C LEU A 63 2.61 -34.05 -22.48
N ALA A 64 3.67 -33.27 -22.76
CA ALA A 64 3.50 -31.88 -23.14
C ALA A 64 2.72 -31.72 -24.45
N LYS A 65 2.92 -32.64 -25.42
CA LYS A 65 2.15 -32.65 -26.67
C LYS A 65 0.69 -32.99 -26.42
N ASP A 66 0.38 -33.96 -25.55
CA ASP A 66 -1.00 -34.35 -25.26
C ASP A 66 -1.79 -33.21 -24.61
N VAL A 67 -1.19 -32.52 -23.63
CA VAL A 67 -1.77 -31.32 -23.01
C VAL A 67 -1.96 -30.20 -24.05
N LEU A 68 -0.97 -29.98 -24.93
CA LEU A 68 -1.07 -28.98 -25.99
C LEU A 68 -2.18 -29.33 -27.00
N MET A 69 -2.29 -30.58 -27.42
CA MET A 69 -3.34 -31.03 -28.34
C MET A 69 -4.72 -30.88 -27.71
N ARG A 70 -4.87 -31.19 -26.41
CA ARG A 70 -6.10 -30.96 -25.67
C ARG A 70 -6.43 -29.47 -25.60
N TYR A 71 -5.46 -28.61 -25.30
CA TYR A 71 -5.63 -27.15 -25.35
C TYR A 71 -6.06 -26.67 -26.74
N LEU A 72 -5.46 -27.20 -27.80
CA LEU A 72 -5.79 -26.83 -29.17
C LEU A 72 -7.16 -27.34 -29.64
N SER A 73 -7.71 -28.38 -29.02
CA SER A 73 -9.05 -28.89 -29.33
C SER A 73 -10.20 -27.98 -28.84
N PHE A 74 -9.92 -27.04 -27.92
CA PHE A 74 -10.93 -26.05 -27.51
C PHE A 74 -11.14 -24.98 -28.58
N PRO A 75 -12.36 -24.40 -28.68
CA PRO A 75 -12.65 -23.28 -29.55
C PRO A 75 -11.71 -22.09 -29.33
N GLU A 76 -11.42 -21.33 -30.39
CA GLU A 76 -10.46 -20.24 -30.32
C GLU A 76 -10.86 -19.14 -29.33
N ASP A 77 -12.15 -18.80 -29.27
CA ASP A 77 -12.65 -17.76 -28.38
C ASP A 77 -12.48 -18.13 -26.90
N GLU A 78 -12.68 -19.40 -26.53
CA GLU A 78 -12.45 -19.89 -25.17
C GLU A 78 -10.97 -19.82 -24.78
N ARG A 79 -10.07 -20.15 -25.72
CA ARG A 79 -8.63 -20.07 -25.51
C ARG A 79 -8.19 -18.62 -25.33
N LEU A 80 -8.65 -17.71 -26.19
CA LEU A 80 -8.27 -16.30 -26.15
C LEU A 80 -8.73 -15.60 -24.86
N LYS A 81 -9.90 -15.97 -24.32
CA LYS A 81 -10.39 -15.44 -23.03
C LYS A 81 -9.46 -15.75 -21.86
N LYS A 82 -8.76 -16.89 -21.88
CA LYS A 82 -7.86 -17.35 -20.80
C LYS A 82 -6.37 -17.15 -21.12
N LEU A 83 -6.03 -16.70 -22.33
CA LEU A 83 -4.66 -16.53 -22.77
C LEU A 83 -4.03 -15.29 -22.14
N VAL A 84 -2.97 -15.48 -21.37
CA VAL A 84 -2.16 -14.39 -20.82
C VAL A 84 -0.85 -14.30 -21.59
N LYS A 85 -0.60 -13.15 -22.22
CA LYS A 85 0.70 -12.85 -22.85
C LYS A 85 1.59 -12.12 -21.85
N HIS A 86 2.90 -12.37 -21.94
CA HIS A 86 3.86 -11.71 -21.06
C HIS A 86 3.86 -10.18 -21.23
N GLU A 87 3.71 -9.70 -22.47
CA GLU A 87 3.60 -8.27 -22.78
C GLU A 87 2.39 -7.62 -22.11
N THR A 88 1.20 -8.20 -22.27
CA THR A 88 -0.02 -7.66 -21.66
C THR A 88 0.04 -7.70 -20.13
N TYR A 89 0.59 -8.77 -19.56
CA TYR A 89 0.81 -8.90 -18.12
C TYR A 89 1.74 -7.81 -17.58
N LEU A 90 2.86 -7.56 -18.26
CA LEU A 90 3.81 -6.51 -17.84
C LEU A 90 3.19 -5.11 -17.98
N LEU A 91 2.45 -4.85 -19.05
CA LEU A 91 1.77 -3.57 -19.24
C LEU A 91 0.76 -3.29 -18.12
N GLU A 92 -0.02 -4.30 -17.72
CA GLU A 92 -0.95 -4.19 -16.59
C GLU A 92 -0.22 -3.89 -15.27
N LYS A 93 0.95 -4.52 -15.04
CA LYS A 93 1.77 -4.23 -13.86
C LYS A 93 2.31 -2.80 -13.86
N VAL A 94 2.79 -2.31 -15.00
CA VAL A 94 3.27 -0.93 -15.14
C VAL A 94 2.13 0.04 -14.86
N LYS A 95 0.98 -0.14 -15.51
CA LYS A 95 -0.21 0.69 -15.29
C LYS A 95 -0.62 0.72 -13.82
N LYS A 96 -0.66 -0.44 -13.16
CA LYS A 96 -0.97 -0.51 -11.73
C LYS A 96 0.02 0.28 -10.88
N GLN A 97 1.31 0.26 -11.23
CA GLN A 97 2.33 1.04 -10.53
C GLN A 97 2.16 2.55 -10.79
N GLU A 98 1.88 2.95 -12.02
CA GLU A 98 1.59 4.35 -12.38
C GLU A 98 0.39 4.90 -11.62
N GLU A 99 -0.69 4.12 -11.48
CA GLU A 99 -1.86 4.49 -10.67
C GLU A 99 -1.52 4.69 -9.19
N GLN A 100 -0.60 3.89 -8.63
CA GLN A 100 -0.15 4.07 -7.24
C GLN A 100 0.71 5.33 -7.10
N ILE A 101 1.60 5.59 -8.07
CA ILE A 101 2.42 6.80 -8.09
C ILE A 101 1.53 8.04 -8.15
N SER A 102 0.56 8.08 -9.07
CA SER A 102 -0.36 9.21 -9.20
C SER A 102 -1.17 9.48 -7.92
N LYS A 103 -1.57 8.43 -7.19
CA LYS A 103 -2.23 8.59 -5.89
C LYS A 103 -1.32 9.23 -4.85
N ILE A 104 -0.06 8.78 -4.78
CA ILE A 104 0.92 9.32 -3.84
C ILE A 104 1.26 10.76 -4.20
N GLU A 105 1.45 11.07 -5.47
CA GLU A 105 1.68 12.44 -5.96
C GLU A 105 0.55 13.38 -5.55
N LYS A 106 -0.71 12.96 -5.74
CA LYS A 106 -1.86 13.76 -5.31
C LYS A 106 -1.90 14.00 -3.80
N ILE A 107 -1.63 12.98 -2.99
CA ILE A 107 -1.57 13.11 -1.53
C ILE A 107 -0.43 14.06 -1.13
N ASN A 108 0.71 13.97 -1.82
CA ASN A 108 1.85 14.84 -1.59
C ASN A 108 1.51 16.30 -1.92
N GLU A 109 0.91 16.57 -3.08
CA GLU A 109 0.44 17.91 -3.46
C GLU A 109 -0.55 18.48 -2.43
N GLU A 110 -1.52 17.67 -1.96
CA GLU A 110 -2.47 18.10 -0.93
C GLU A 110 -1.76 18.47 0.39
N LYS A 111 -0.74 17.70 0.78
CA LYS A 111 0.06 17.94 1.99
C LYS A 111 0.98 19.14 1.86
N GLU A 112 1.57 19.36 0.70
CA GLU A 112 2.36 20.55 0.40
C GLU A 112 1.49 21.82 0.50
N MET A 113 0.27 21.80 -0.04
CA MET A 113 -0.64 22.94 0.06
C MET A 113 -1.12 23.19 1.51
N GLU A 114 -1.33 22.13 2.30
CA GLU A 114 -1.65 22.24 3.72
C GLU A 114 -0.50 22.85 4.53
N LEU A 115 0.75 22.43 4.26
CA LEU A 115 1.94 22.98 4.90
C LEU A 115 2.16 24.45 4.53
N LEU A 116 2.01 24.81 3.25
CA LEU A 116 2.08 26.19 2.80
C LEU A 116 1.02 27.07 3.45
N PHE A 117 -0.22 26.56 3.58
CA PHE A 117 -1.29 27.28 4.27
C PHE A 117 -0.93 27.54 5.74
N ASN A 118 -0.39 26.55 6.44
CA ASN A 118 0.04 26.71 7.84
C ASN A 118 1.15 27.77 7.97
N GLN A 119 2.13 27.77 7.06
CA GLN A 119 3.19 28.80 7.05
C GLN A 119 2.63 30.21 6.84
N LEU A 120 1.60 30.39 6.01
CA LEU A 120 0.93 31.67 5.85
C LEU A 120 0.23 32.12 7.14
N VAL A 121 -0.40 31.19 7.85
CA VAL A 121 -1.02 31.47 9.17
C VAL A 121 0.05 31.88 10.19
N GLU A 122 1.24 31.29 10.13
CA GLU A 122 2.40 31.63 10.97
C GLU A 122 3.07 32.97 10.58
N GLY A 123 2.63 33.61 9.49
CA GLY A 123 3.07 34.96 9.10
C GLY A 123 4.00 35.01 7.89
N ARG A 124 4.17 33.93 7.13
CA ARG A 124 4.85 33.98 5.83
C ARG A 124 4.12 34.97 4.91
N SER A 125 4.90 35.77 4.17
CA SER A 125 4.38 36.74 3.21
C SER A 125 3.79 36.05 1.98
N ILE A 126 2.58 36.46 1.57
CA ILE A 126 1.93 35.98 0.34
C ILE A 126 2.70 36.36 -0.94
N TYR A 127 3.57 37.37 -0.87
CA TYR A 127 4.36 37.83 -2.02
C TYR A 127 5.58 36.94 -2.31
N GLU A 128 5.91 36.01 -1.40
CA GLU A 128 7.00 35.05 -1.56
C GLU A 128 6.58 33.79 -2.32
N LEU A 129 5.28 33.63 -2.60
CA LEU A 129 4.72 32.45 -3.23
C LEU A 129 4.86 32.49 -4.75
N ASP A 130 5.11 31.34 -5.36
CA ASP A 130 5.09 31.19 -6.80
C ASP A 130 3.67 31.00 -7.36
N ALA A 131 3.55 31.06 -8.70
CA ALA A 131 2.25 30.96 -9.36
C ALA A 131 1.56 29.59 -9.17
N ILE A 132 2.33 28.51 -9.00
CA ILE A 132 1.83 27.14 -8.80
C ILE A 132 1.30 27.03 -7.37
N GLU A 133 2.06 27.52 -6.39
CA GLU A 133 1.69 27.58 -4.98
C GLU A 133 0.43 28.43 -4.77
N ILE A 134 0.38 29.63 -5.35
CA ILE A 134 -0.81 30.50 -5.27
C ILE A 134 -2.04 29.80 -5.86
N LYS A 135 -1.89 29.15 -7.03
CA LYS A 135 -2.98 28.40 -7.66
C LYS A 135 -3.44 27.23 -6.78
N GLY A 136 -2.51 26.47 -6.22
CA GLY A 136 -2.82 25.33 -5.35
C GLY A 136 -3.52 25.77 -4.07
N LEU A 137 -3.09 26.87 -3.45
CA LEU A 137 -3.75 27.47 -2.29
C LEU A 137 -5.16 27.97 -2.61
N LEU A 138 -5.38 28.62 -3.75
CA LEU A 138 -6.72 29.00 -4.20
C LEU A 138 -7.64 27.79 -4.34
N GLN A 139 -7.14 26.69 -4.89
CA GLN A 139 -7.90 25.43 -5.00
C GLN A 139 -8.18 24.80 -3.63
N LEU A 140 -7.21 24.83 -2.71
CA LEU A 140 -7.37 24.35 -1.35
C LEU A 140 -8.47 25.13 -0.61
N VAL A 141 -8.43 26.47 -0.66
CA VAL A 141 -9.42 27.35 -0.03
C VAL A 141 -10.80 27.11 -0.62
N ALA A 142 -10.94 27.04 -1.94
CA ALA A 142 -12.21 26.75 -2.60
C ALA A 142 -12.79 25.40 -2.15
N SER A 143 -11.95 24.37 -2.03
CA SER A 143 -12.35 23.03 -1.60
C SER A 143 -12.80 23.01 -0.14
N LYS A 144 -12.07 23.69 0.76
CA LYS A 144 -12.45 23.81 2.19
C LYS A 144 -13.74 24.61 2.35
N MET A 145 -13.92 25.69 1.59
CA MET A 145 -15.15 26.50 1.60
C MET A 145 -16.37 25.70 1.11
N ALA A 146 -16.21 24.88 0.08
CA ALA A 146 -17.27 23.98 -0.38
C ALA A 146 -17.68 22.97 0.71
N LYS A 147 -16.70 22.36 1.41
CA LYS A 147 -16.97 21.45 2.55
C LYS A 147 -17.71 22.16 3.69
N LEU A 148 -17.31 23.39 4.03
CA LEU A 148 -17.98 24.19 5.05
C LEU A 148 -19.43 24.51 4.67
N ASN A 149 -19.67 24.88 3.41
CA ASN A 149 -21.02 25.14 2.91
C ASN A 149 -21.90 23.89 2.95
N GLU A 150 -21.34 22.73 2.65
CA GLU A 150 -22.08 21.47 2.73
C GLU A 150 -22.44 21.11 4.18
N ARG A 151 -21.48 21.23 5.12
CA ARG A 151 -21.76 21.08 6.56
C ARG A 151 -22.80 22.07 7.06
N LYS A 152 -22.75 23.33 6.59
CA LYS A 152 -23.75 24.35 6.94
C LYS A 152 -25.15 23.95 6.48
N LYS A 153 -25.33 23.33 5.32
CA LYS A 153 -26.65 22.83 4.88
C LYS A 153 -27.17 21.71 5.77
N GLN A 154 -26.29 20.79 6.17
CA GLN A 154 -26.66 19.66 7.05
C GLN A 154 -27.14 20.17 8.42
N ILE A 155 -26.51 21.21 8.97
CA ILE A 155 -26.91 21.82 10.24
C ILE A 155 -28.24 22.59 10.13
N ASN A 156 -28.51 23.23 8.98
CA ASN A 156 -29.72 24.02 8.78
C ASN A 156 -30.93 23.19 8.30
N GLN A 157 -30.82 21.86 8.20
CA GLN A 157 -31.99 21.00 8.00
C GLN A 157 -32.78 20.92 9.31
N PRO A 158 -34.13 21.04 9.27
CA PRO A 158 -34.97 20.79 10.43
C PRO A 158 -34.78 19.34 10.93
N PRO A 159 -35.09 19.04 12.21
CA PRO A 159 -35.04 17.66 12.69
C PRO A 159 -35.86 16.78 11.76
N ASN A 160 -35.24 15.77 11.15
CA ASN A 160 -36.00 14.77 10.41
C ASN A 160 -37.10 14.24 11.35
N PRO A 161 -38.37 14.13 10.89
CA PRO A 161 -39.40 13.51 11.70
C PRO A 161 -38.91 12.11 12.11
N PRO A 162 -39.17 11.68 13.36
CA PRO A 162 -38.66 10.42 13.86
C PRO A 162 -39.08 9.31 12.91
N PRO A 163 -38.16 8.39 12.54
CA PRO A 163 -38.57 7.20 11.80
C PRO A 163 -39.58 6.46 12.66
N ASN A 164 -40.76 6.20 12.10
CA ASN A 164 -41.71 5.26 12.71
C ASN A 164 -40.95 3.96 12.98
N ASN A 165 -40.91 3.59 14.26
CA ASN A 165 -40.19 2.44 14.78
C ASN A 165 -40.61 1.16 14.06
N GLU A 166 -39.64 0.42 13.53
CA GLU A 166 -39.28 -0.92 14.00
C GLU A 166 -37.96 -1.37 13.33
N HIS A 167 -37.01 -1.83 14.15
CA HIS A 167 -35.61 -2.21 13.85
C HIS A 167 -34.60 -1.07 13.58
N VAL A 168 -34.14 -0.47 14.68
CA VAL A 168 -32.94 0.39 14.73
C VAL A 168 -31.68 -0.48 14.64
N ALA A 169 -31.12 -0.59 13.44
CA ALA A 169 -29.69 -0.78 13.28
C ALA A 169 -29.06 0.61 13.16
N LEU A 170 -28.49 1.11 14.26
CA LEU A 170 -27.67 2.32 14.25
C LEU A 170 -26.60 2.15 13.17
N SER A 171 -26.63 3.00 12.15
CA SER A 171 -25.65 3.00 11.07
C SER A 171 -24.27 3.30 11.65
N ALA A 172 -23.46 2.24 11.81
CA ALA A 172 -22.10 2.26 12.32
C ALA A 172 -21.17 3.26 11.60
N SER A 173 -21.52 3.66 10.37
CA SER A 173 -20.71 4.55 9.54
C SER A 173 -20.53 5.97 10.08
N LEU A 174 -21.50 6.52 10.82
CA LEU A 174 -21.39 7.90 11.35
C LEU A 174 -20.50 8.00 12.59
N MET A 175 -20.43 6.93 13.39
CA MET A 175 -19.56 6.85 14.56
C MET A 175 -18.11 6.52 14.18
N GLU A 176 -17.89 5.74 13.11
CA GLU A 176 -16.54 5.44 12.61
C GLU A 176 -15.83 6.67 12.02
N ASP A 177 -16.57 7.55 11.32
CA ASP A 177 -16.00 8.76 10.72
C ASP A 177 -15.64 9.83 11.77
N LEU A 178 -16.39 9.90 12.88
CA LEU A 178 -16.08 10.81 14.01
C LEU A 178 -14.95 10.28 14.88
N SER A 179 -14.86 8.96 15.08
CA SER A 179 -13.84 8.35 15.93
C SER A 179 -12.43 8.35 15.32
N ASN A 180 -12.29 8.59 14.02
CA ASN A 180 -11.01 8.67 13.31
C ASN A 180 -10.51 10.11 13.08
N ASP A 181 -11.30 11.13 13.44
CA ASP A 181 -10.94 12.53 13.24
C ASP A 181 -10.00 12.98 14.39
N PRO A 182 -8.75 13.41 14.12
CA PRO A 182 -7.77 13.71 15.16
C PRO A 182 -8.24 14.74 16.18
N TRP A 183 -9.03 15.73 15.76
CA TRP A 183 -9.56 16.75 16.68
C TRP A 183 -10.59 16.17 17.67
N PHE A 184 -11.38 15.16 17.25
CA PHE A 184 -12.43 14.57 18.06
C PHE A 184 -11.83 13.66 19.15
N VAL A 185 -10.81 12.87 18.80
CA VAL A 185 -10.07 12.02 19.74
C VAL A 185 -9.38 12.85 20.82
N GLU A 186 -8.76 13.96 20.46
CA GLU A 186 -8.07 14.87 21.39
C GLU A 186 -9.03 15.60 22.33
N THR A 187 -10.22 15.95 21.84
CA THR A 187 -11.28 16.58 22.65
C THR A 187 -11.89 15.61 23.68
N MET A 188 -12.04 14.33 23.33
CA MET A 188 -12.58 13.32 24.25
C MET A 188 -11.55 12.88 25.30
N ALA A 189 -10.25 12.88 24.95
CA ALA A 189 -9.17 12.61 25.90
C ALA A 189 -9.06 13.67 26.99
N THR A 190 -9.32 14.94 26.66
CA THR A 190 -9.25 16.07 27.61
C THR A 190 -10.45 16.17 28.55
N LEU A 191 -11.57 15.52 28.21
CA LEU A 191 -12.76 15.41 29.08
C LEU A 191 -12.68 14.24 30.08
N GLY A 192 -11.70 13.34 29.94
CA GLY A 192 -11.53 12.15 30.79
C GLY A 192 -10.74 12.37 32.08
N ASP A 193 -9.93 13.43 32.17
CA ASP A 193 -9.11 13.73 33.35
C ASP A 193 -9.70 14.89 34.15
N GLY A 194 -10.60 14.57 35.08
CA GLY A 194 -11.22 15.57 35.91
C GLY A 194 -12.05 15.04 37.08
N SER A 195 -11.47 14.23 37.97
CA SER A 195 -11.63 14.38 39.44
C SER A 195 -10.87 13.30 40.21
N GLY A 196 -9.82 13.72 40.92
CA GLY A 196 -9.08 12.88 41.86
C GLY A 196 -8.27 13.77 42.79
N THR A 197 -8.94 14.24 43.83
CA THR A 197 -8.52 15.10 44.93
C THR A 197 -7.07 14.90 45.39
N GLU A 198 -6.34 16.02 45.49
CA GLU A 198 -5.13 16.21 46.27
C GLU A 198 -5.32 15.72 47.73
N PRO A 199 -4.27 15.20 48.36
CA PRO A 199 -4.01 15.62 49.73
C PRO A 199 -2.59 16.18 49.91
N ALA A 200 -2.57 17.27 50.67
CA ALA A 200 -1.44 18.11 51.04
C ALA A 200 -0.40 17.37 51.93
N PRO A 201 0.79 17.97 52.14
CA PRO A 201 1.99 17.31 52.65
C PRO A 201 2.03 17.25 54.18
N THR A 202 2.58 16.17 54.72
CA THR A 202 3.00 16.08 56.12
C THR A 202 4.51 16.13 56.21
N GLU A 203 5.01 17.19 56.86
CA GLU A 203 6.34 17.30 57.43
C GLU A 203 6.61 16.17 58.44
N GLY A 204 7.86 15.72 58.49
CA GLY A 204 8.36 14.70 59.41
C GLY A 204 9.84 14.46 59.18
N ASP A 205 10.64 15.31 59.83
CA ASP A 205 12.10 15.29 60.00
C ASP A 205 12.61 13.95 60.58
N ASP A 206 13.74 13.44 60.07
CA ASP A 206 14.91 13.07 60.89
C ASP A 206 16.03 12.38 60.08
N THR A 207 17.11 13.14 59.89
CA THR A 207 18.52 12.82 60.13
C THR A 207 19.07 11.37 59.92
N ASN A 208 20.01 11.20 58.96
CA ASN A 208 21.46 11.08 59.20
C ASN A 208 22.24 10.29 58.10
N ALA A 209 23.27 10.99 57.60
CA ALA A 209 24.68 10.58 57.46
C ALA A 209 25.15 9.49 56.46
N LYS A 210 26.13 9.94 55.63
CA LYS A 210 27.39 9.26 55.24
C LYS A 210 27.29 8.04 54.31
N ASP A 211 28.23 7.71 53.45
CA ASP A 211 29.56 8.23 53.09
C ASP A 211 29.93 7.61 51.74
N ASP A 212 30.95 8.18 51.10
CA ASP A 212 31.94 7.57 50.22
C ASP A 212 31.56 6.88 48.90
N GLY A 213 32.23 7.35 47.84
CA GLY A 213 32.24 6.71 46.53
C GLY A 213 33.45 5.83 46.29
N HIS A 214 33.49 5.16 45.13
CA HIS A 214 34.72 4.83 44.40
C HIS A 214 34.39 4.33 42.98
N ASN A 215 34.85 5.08 41.98
CA ASN A 215 35.74 4.65 40.90
C ASN A 215 35.76 3.15 40.48
N LYS A 216 35.56 2.86 39.19
CA LYS A 216 36.61 2.40 38.25
C LYS A 216 36.08 1.81 36.94
N ASP A 217 36.87 2.10 35.91
CA ASP A 217 36.96 1.49 34.59
C ASP A 217 37.05 -0.05 34.60
N LEU A 218 36.62 -0.71 33.53
CA LEU A 218 37.44 -1.53 32.62
C LEU A 218 36.60 -2.37 31.63
N ASP A 219 37.17 -2.47 30.43
CA ASP A 219 36.93 -3.35 29.27
C ASP A 219 35.73 -3.10 28.32
#